data_AF-M1Y564-F1
#
_entry.id   AF-M1Y564-F1
#
_cell.length_a   1.000
_cell.length_b   1.000
_cell.length_c   1.000
_cell.angle_alpha   90.00
_cell.angle_beta   90.00
_cell.angle_gamma   90.00
#
_symmetry.space_group_name_H-M   'P 1'
#
loop_
_entity.id
_entity.type
_entity.pdbx_description
1 polymer ?
#
loop_
_entity_poly.entity_id
_entity_poly.type
_entity_poly.pdbx_seq_one_letter_code
_entity_poly.pdbx_strand_id
1 'polypeptide(L)'
;MDEPKPADGWPDGPLSESEAKARLGPDGLAVWVMDADSDVRSATVPADAPDDPVVDVVIETDEAFEMYSYSRGQWMDYGVQRKDDDDAPPMAGTLESYRVLAGESTLETE
;
A
#
# COMPACT_ATOMS: atom_id res chain seq x y z
N MET A 1 -7.72 4.76 -14.78
CA MET A 1 -6.43 4.44 -14.13
C MET A 1 -5.39 4.33 -15.22
N ASP A 2 -4.29 5.05 -15.05
CA ASP A 2 -3.11 4.93 -15.88
C ASP A 2 -2.45 3.56 -15.70
N GLU A 3 -1.60 3.16 -16.66
CA GLU A 3 -0.82 1.93 -16.56
C GLU A 3 0.17 2.05 -15.39
N PRO A 4 0.27 1.04 -14.50
CA PRO A 4 1.17 1.10 -13.37
C PRO A 4 2.62 1.20 -13.86
N LYS A 5 3.40 2.05 -13.19
CA LYS A 5 4.80 2.34 -13.54
C LYS A 5 5.74 1.91 -12.41
N PRO A 6 7.03 1.71 -12.67
CA PRO A 6 8.03 1.52 -11.61
C PRO A 6 7.94 2.61 -10.53
N ALA A 7 7.85 2.20 -9.27
CA ALA A 7 7.83 3.14 -8.15
C ALA A 7 9.26 3.62 -7.84
N ASP A 8 9.52 4.91 -8.03
CA ASP A 8 10.85 5.49 -7.82
C ASP A 8 11.17 5.60 -6.30
N GLY A 9 12.42 5.29 -5.91
CA GLY A 9 12.84 5.33 -4.51
C GLY A 9 12.38 4.16 -3.63
N TRP A 10 11.75 3.13 -4.22
CA TRP A 10 11.36 1.91 -3.51
C TRP A 10 12.49 0.85 -3.57
N PRO A 11 12.64 0.01 -2.53
CA PRO A 11 13.67 -1.03 -2.51
C PRO A 11 13.39 -2.15 -3.51
N ASP A 12 14.42 -2.90 -3.88
CA ASP A 12 14.32 -4.05 -4.79
C ASP A 12 13.59 -5.28 -4.20
N GLY A 13 12.99 -5.16 -3.02
CA GLY A 13 12.34 -6.25 -2.29
C GLY A 13 11.05 -5.82 -1.57
N PRO A 14 10.27 -6.80 -1.05
CA PRO A 14 9.12 -6.49 -0.21
C PRO A 14 9.56 -5.75 1.05
N LEU A 15 8.70 -4.87 1.55
CA LEU A 15 9.00 -4.10 2.74
C LEU A 15 8.78 -4.95 3.99
N SER A 16 9.58 -4.72 5.01
CA SER A 16 9.21 -5.12 6.37
C SER A 16 8.11 -4.19 6.89
N GLU A 17 7.31 -4.63 7.86
CA GLU A 17 6.33 -3.75 8.51
C GLU A 17 6.95 -2.43 9.01
N SER A 18 8.14 -2.47 9.60
CA SER A 18 8.82 -1.25 10.07
C SER A 18 9.16 -0.29 8.93
N GLU A 19 9.51 -0.80 7.76
CA GLU A 19 9.83 0.01 6.59
C GLU A 19 8.57 0.59 5.96
N ALA A 20 7.48 -0.18 5.93
CA ALA A 20 6.17 0.29 5.51
C ALA A 20 5.64 1.40 6.44
N LYS A 21 5.77 1.25 7.76
CA LYS A 21 5.42 2.29 8.74
C LYS A 21 6.20 3.60 8.50
N ALA A 22 7.48 3.49 8.14
CA ALA A 22 8.31 4.65 7.84
C ALA A 22 7.86 5.41 6.57
N ARG A 23 7.00 4.82 5.73
CA ARG A 23 6.45 5.46 4.53
C ARG A 23 5.37 6.50 4.80
N LEU A 24 4.83 6.58 6.01
CA LEU A 24 3.82 7.58 6.35
C LEU A 24 4.27 9.00 5.99
N GLY A 25 5.56 9.29 6.16
CA GLY A 25 6.08 10.64 5.90
C GLY A 25 5.44 11.71 6.80
N PRO A 26 5.75 12.99 6.57
CA PRO A 26 5.17 14.10 7.33
C PRO A 26 3.74 14.48 6.91
N ASP A 27 3.36 14.18 5.66
CA ASP A 27 2.06 14.55 5.06
C ASP A 27 1.06 13.39 5.01
N GLY A 28 1.47 12.18 5.39
CA GLY A 28 0.59 11.01 5.43
C GLY A 28 -0.24 10.93 6.71
N LEU A 29 -1.50 10.57 6.54
CA LEU A 29 -2.46 10.32 7.61
C LEU A 29 -2.41 8.87 8.08
N ALA A 30 -2.37 7.92 7.14
CA ALA A 30 -2.28 6.50 7.45
C ALA A 30 -1.49 5.72 6.40
N VAL A 31 -0.85 4.64 6.83
CA VAL A 31 -0.30 3.61 5.95
C VAL A 31 -1.15 2.37 6.10
N TRP A 32 -1.78 1.97 5.02
CA TRP A 32 -2.56 0.75 4.90
C TRP A 32 -1.73 -0.32 4.24
N VAL A 33 -1.82 -1.55 4.76
CA VAL A 33 -1.15 -2.71 4.17
C VAL A 33 -2.12 -3.85 4.02
N MET A 34 -2.00 -4.59 2.92
CA MET A 34 -2.67 -5.86 2.77
C MET A 34 -1.85 -6.94 3.47
N ASP A 35 -2.47 -7.63 4.44
CA ASP A 35 -1.90 -8.89 4.92
C ASP A 35 -1.95 -9.90 3.79
N ALA A 36 -0.79 -10.29 3.27
CA ALA A 36 -0.72 -11.42 2.37
C ALA A 36 -1.01 -12.70 3.16
N ASP A 37 -2.16 -13.33 2.91
CA ASP A 37 -2.41 -14.69 3.38
C ASP A 37 -1.24 -15.61 3.02
N SER A 38 -0.98 -16.60 3.87
CA SER A 38 0.17 -17.51 3.77
C SER A 38 0.42 -18.07 2.36
N ASP A 39 -0.65 -18.36 1.62
CA ASP A 39 -0.62 -18.85 0.24
C ASP A 39 -0.18 -17.78 -0.78
N VAL A 40 -0.69 -16.54 -0.66
CA VAL A 40 -0.32 -15.40 -1.51
C VAL A 40 1.12 -15.00 -1.24
N ARG A 41 1.52 -15.03 0.04
CA ARG A 41 2.88 -14.80 0.48
C ARG A 41 3.84 -15.80 -0.16
N SER A 42 3.55 -17.10 -0.11
CA SER A 42 4.41 -18.13 -0.72
C SER A 42 4.59 -17.99 -2.24
N ALA A 43 3.59 -17.46 -2.96
CA ALA A 43 3.65 -17.31 -4.41
C ALA A 43 4.39 -16.04 -4.87
N THR A 44 4.38 -14.99 -4.04
CA THR A 44 4.79 -13.63 -4.45
C THR A 44 6.06 -13.16 -3.75
N VAL A 45 6.36 -13.75 -2.59
CA VAL A 45 7.44 -13.34 -1.72
C VAL A 45 8.64 -14.30 -1.87
N PRO A 46 9.84 -13.78 -2.17
CA PRO A 46 11.04 -14.62 -2.25
C PRO A 46 11.40 -15.22 -0.88
N ALA A 47 12.09 -16.36 -0.88
CA ALA A 47 12.45 -17.07 0.35
C ALA A 47 13.38 -16.28 1.31
N ASP A 48 14.00 -15.21 0.83
CA ASP A 48 14.88 -14.31 1.60
C ASP A 48 14.14 -13.05 2.13
N ALA A 49 12.82 -12.99 1.96
CA ALA A 49 12.03 -11.86 2.43
C ALA A 49 11.90 -11.83 3.96
N PRO A 50 11.56 -10.66 4.53
CA PRO A 50 11.34 -10.51 5.96
C PRO A 50 10.21 -11.42 6.50
N ASP A 51 10.22 -11.63 7.82
CA ASP A 51 9.23 -12.43 8.55
C ASP A 51 7.80 -11.90 8.45
N ASP A 52 7.61 -10.62 8.11
CA ASP A 52 6.31 -10.00 7.83
C ASP A 52 6.42 -9.08 6.60
N PRO A 53 6.37 -9.65 5.38
CA PRO A 53 6.61 -8.98 4.12
C PRO A 53 5.34 -8.28 3.67
N VAL A 54 5.44 -6.97 3.58
CA VAL A 54 4.44 -6.09 3.02
C VAL A 54 4.71 -5.98 1.52
N VAL A 55 3.72 -6.43 0.75
CA VAL A 55 3.73 -6.39 -0.72
C VAL A 55 2.70 -5.44 -1.30
N ASP A 56 1.74 -4.97 -0.50
CA ASP A 56 0.76 -3.98 -0.95
C ASP A 56 0.64 -2.88 0.09
N VAL A 57 0.79 -1.63 -0.35
CA VAL A 57 0.85 -0.44 0.49
C VAL A 57 -0.02 0.65 -0.13
N VAL A 58 -0.93 1.18 0.66
CA VAL A 58 -1.65 2.41 0.33
C VAL A 58 -1.29 3.48 1.35
N ILE A 59 -0.77 4.61 0.87
CA ILE A 59 -0.48 5.77 1.70
C ILE A 59 -1.66 6.71 1.57
N GLU A 60 -2.37 6.91 2.68
CA GLU A 60 -3.43 7.89 2.78
C GLU A 60 -2.83 9.24 3.15
N THR A 61 -3.17 10.26 2.39
CA THR A 61 -2.88 11.67 2.65
C THR A 61 -4.19 12.43 2.88
N ASP A 62 -4.11 13.72 3.21
CA ASP A 62 -5.29 14.57 3.36
C ASP A 62 -6.13 14.63 2.06
N GLU A 63 -5.46 14.63 0.91
CA GLU A 63 -6.10 14.87 -0.38
C GLU A 63 -6.33 13.59 -1.20
N ALA A 64 -5.58 12.51 -0.94
CA ALA A 64 -5.53 11.36 -1.83
C ALA A 64 -5.02 10.05 -1.20
N PHE A 65 -5.15 8.97 -1.95
CA PHE A 65 -4.56 7.67 -1.69
C PHE A 65 -3.52 7.34 -2.76
N GLU A 66 -2.28 7.12 -2.34
CA GLU A 66 -1.20 6.67 -3.21
C GLU A 66 -1.03 5.16 -3.08
N MET A 67 -1.08 4.44 -4.21
CA MET A 67 -1.17 2.97 -4.21
C MET A 67 0.10 2.34 -4.80
N TYR A 68 0.70 1.43 -4.03
CA TYR A 68 1.95 0.78 -4.39
C TYR A 68 1.85 -0.73 -4.14
N SER A 69 2.28 -1.53 -5.11
CA SER A 69 2.30 -2.99 -4.96
C SER A 69 3.60 -3.60 -5.48
N TYR A 70 4.17 -4.52 -4.73
CA TYR A 70 5.35 -5.29 -5.08
C TYR A 70 4.92 -6.55 -5.83
N SER A 71 5.27 -6.60 -7.11
CA SER A 71 4.98 -7.74 -7.95
C SER A 71 6.13 -8.00 -8.92
N ARG A 72 6.35 -9.28 -9.27
CA ARG A 72 7.38 -9.69 -10.25
C ARG A 72 8.80 -9.17 -9.95
N GLY A 73 9.13 -8.95 -8.67
CA GLY A 73 10.48 -8.52 -8.27
C GLY A 73 10.68 -7.00 -8.22
N GLN A 74 9.61 -6.19 -8.32
CA GLN A 74 9.73 -4.73 -8.28
C GLN A 74 8.46 -4.08 -7.72
N TRP A 75 8.60 -2.90 -7.12
CA TRP A 75 7.48 -2.05 -6.76
C TRP A 75 6.91 -1.32 -7.97
N MET A 76 5.58 -1.29 -8.01
CA MET A 76 4.77 -0.63 -9.02
C MET A 76 3.91 0.44 -8.33
N ASP A 77 3.95 1.65 -8.87
CA ASP A 77 3.08 2.78 -8.56
C ASP A 77 1.83 2.68 -9.44
N TYR A 78 0.68 2.46 -8.81
CA TYR A 78 -0.64 2.35 -9.45
C TYR A 78 -1.35 3.70 -9.59
N GLY A 79 -0.66 4.77 -9.22
CA GLY A 79 -1.14 6.13 -9.27
C GLY A 79 -1.80 6.57 -7.97
N VAL A 80 -2.37 7.78 -8.06
CA VAL A 80 -2.95 8.50 -6.95
C VAL A 80 -4.45 8.65 -7.20
N GLN A 81 -5.27 8.22 -6.25
CA GLN A 81 -6.71 8.47 -6.28
C GLN A 81 -7.05 9.62 -5.33
N ARG A 82 -7.61 10.70 -5.88
CA ARG A 82 -8.03 11.85 -5.08
C ARG A 82 -9.31 11.55 -4.31
N LYS A 83 -9.38 12.04 -3.08
CA LYS A 83 -10.56 11.93 -2.20
C LYS A 83 -11.73 12.80 -2.68
N ASP A 84 -11.43 13.90 -3.38
CA ASP A 84 -12.40 14.82 -3.96
C ASP A 84 -12.87 14.45 -5.37
N ASP A 85 -12.52 13.26 -5.86
CA ASP A 85 -12.93 12.78 -7.19
C ASP A 85 -14.25 11.98 -7.08
N ASP A 86 -15.37 12.64 -7.40
CA ASP A 86 -16.72 12.04 -7.38
C ASP A 86 -16.92 10.95 -8.45
N ASP A 87 -16.07 10.90 -9.48
CA ASP A 87 -16.12 9.89 -10.55
C ASP A 87 -15.31 8.62 -10.18
N ALA A 88 -14.46 8.68 -9.15
CA ALA A 88 -13.68 7.57 -8.66
C ALA A 88 -14.48 6.68 -7.67
N PRO A 89 -14.34 5.35 -7.73
CA PRO A 89 -14.95 4.47 -6.74
C PRO A 89 -14.32 4.71 -5.36
N PRO A 90 -15.09 4.60 -4.26
CA PRO A 90 -14.59 4.89 -2.92
C PRO A 90 -13.52 3.89 -2.49
N MET A 91 -12.40 4.38 -1.94
CA MET A 91 -11.33 3.52 -1.41
C MET A 91 -11.74 2.71 -0.19
N ALA A 92 -12.75 3.13 0.58
CA ALA A 92 -13.17 2.44 1.79
C ALA A 92 -13.44 0.93 1.54
N GLY A 93 -14.16 0.59 0.45
CA GLY A 93 -14.41 -0.81 0.10
C GLY A 93 -13.20 -1.57 -0.41
N THR A 94 -12.19 -0.89 -0.96
CA THR A 94 -10.91 -1.52 -1.32
C THR A 94 -10.07 -1.80 -0.07
N LEU A 95 -10.08 -0.85 0.87
CA LEU A 95 -9.30 -0.88 2.10
C LEU A 95 -9.95 -1.71 3.22
N GLU A 96 -11.18 -2.20 3.06
CA GLU A 96 -11.82 -3.13 4.00
C GLU A 96 -10.97 -4.39 4.28
N SER A 97 -10.24 -4.88 3.28
CA SER A 97 -9.34 -6.04 3.43
C SER A 97 -7.92 -5.65 3.86
N TYR A 98 -7.67 -4.36 4.09
CA TYR A 98 -6.38 -3.82 4.52
C TYR A 98 -6.43 -3.51 6.02
N ARG A 99 -5.26 -3.54 6.64
CA ARG A 99 -5.10 -3.03 8.01
C ARG A 99 -4.32 -1.73 8.00
N VAL A 100 -4.69 -0.81 8.88
CA VAL A 100 -3.87 0.37 9.18
C VAL A 100 -2.63 -0.09 9.96
N LEU A 101 -1.47 0.13 9.38
CA LEU A 101 -0.17 -0.24 9.95
C LEU A 101 0.47 0.91 10.73
N ALA A 102 0.26 2.15 10.29
CA ALA A 102 0.72 3.37 10.95
C ALA A 102 -0.25 4.52 10.72
N GLY A 103 -0.26 5.49 11.64
CA GLY A 103 -1.11 6.68 11.55
C GLY A 103 -2.55 6.42 11.97
N GLU A 104 -3.42 7.38 11.67
CA GLU A 104 -4.85 7.36 11.96
C GLU A 104 -5.60 7.71 10.67
N SER A 105 -6.33 6.72 10.14
CA SER A 105 -7.14 6.89 8.94
C SER A 105 -8.29 7.87 9.19
N THR A 106 -8.63 8.65 8.17
CA THR A 106 -9.86 9.47 8.17
C THR A 106 -11.06 8.77 7.55
N LEU A 107 -10.84 7.60 6.94
CA LEU A 107 -11.91 6.75 6.43
C LEU A 107 -12.61 6.02 7.57
N GLU A 108 -13.94 6.09 7.56
CA GLU A 108 -14.80 5.19 8.31
C GLU A 108 -14.85 3.85 7.56
N THR A 109 -14.07 2.86 8.00
CA THR A 109 -14.25 1.46 7.59
C THR A 109 -15.30 0.83 8.50
N GLU A 110 -16.44 0.43 7.94
CA GLU A 110 -17.62 -0.12 8.64
C GLU A 110 -17.42 -1.52 9.25
#